data_AF-A0A0G0VDH3-F1
#
_entry.id   AF-A0A0G0VDH3-F1
#
_cell.length_a   1.000
_cell.length_b   1.000
_cell.length_c   1.000
_cell.angle_alpha   90.00
_cell.angle_beta   90.00
_cell.angle_gamma   90.00
#
_symmetry.space_group_name_H-M   'P 1'
#
loop_
_entity.id
_entity.type
_entity.pdbx_description
1 polymer ?
#
loop_
_entity_poly.entity_id
_entity_poly.type
_entity_poly.pdbx_seq_one_letter_code
_entity_poly.pdbx_strand_id
1 'polypeptide(L)'
;HDVSGIQSGIKNPEGIRMVEFPFYNALNAILAGTFTNISLEVWARLITISCAIITAFFLYLIGKRVLGTWAGLLTAFFYLLIPYNIYFTRVILPDPMGVMFGVVSLWSFLEFTRSDKKYLLITSAIFFAMALLIKPYLGFYLFPIIYLALKKYGMKSFFKNKKLIIGTIIYLAVVFVPFFIWRGWEAKFPEGIPFYKWAFNGNLIRFKPSWWYWIFGERLGHLILGSLGM
;
A
#
# COMPACT_ATOMS: atom_id res chain seq x y z
N HIS A 1 23.30 8.88 9.44
CA HIS A 1 23.21 7.45 9.12
C HIS A 1 23.03 6.66 10.41
N ASP A 2 22.18 5.61 10.41
CA ASP A 2 22.00 4.74 11.57
C ASP A 2 22.96 3.55 11.46
N VAL A 3 24.05 3.60 12.21
CA VAL A 3 25.09 2.57 12.21
C VAL A 3 24.84 1.44 13.21
N SER A 4 23.69 1.48 13.89
CA SER A 4 23.36 0.51 14.93
C SER A 4 22.93 -0.84 14.35
N GLY A 5 23.23 -1.91 15.06
CA GLY A 5 22.72 -3.25 14.74
C GLY A 5 21.37 -3.56 15.38
N ILE A 6 20.69 -2.57 15.96
CA ILE A 6 19.45 -2.78 16.73
C ILE A 6 18.33 -3.35 15.86
N GLN A 7 18.26 -2.92 14.60
CA GLN A 7 17.14 -3.27 13.72
C GLN A 7 17.25 -4.67 13.11
N SER A 8 18.45 -5.09 12.74
CA SER A 8 18.73 -6.35 12.04
C SER A 8 19.43 -7.40 12.92
N GLY A 9 20.05 -6.98 14.03
CA GLY A 9 20.96 -7.81 14.83
C GLY A 9 22.38 -7.88 14.25
N ILE A 10 22.67 -7.18 13.15
CA ILE A 10 23.95 -7.21 12.43
C ILE A 10 24.55 -5.80 12.46
N LYS A 11 25.88 -5.67 12.63
CA LYS A 11 26.54 -4.36 12.55
C LYS A 11 26.31 -3.74 11.16
N ASN A 12 25.91 -2.46 11.12
CA ASN A 12 25.57 -1.74 9.90
C ASN A 12 26.52 -0.54 9.69
N PRO A 13 27.82 -0.75 9.41
CA PRO A 13 28.80 0.35 9.34
C PRO A 13 28.48 1.37 8.25
N GLU A 14 27.90 0.92 7.13
CA GLU A 14 27.50 1.77 5.99
C GLU A 14 26.15 2.48 6.22
N GLY A 15 25.45 2.15 7.32
CA GLY A 15 24.15 2.75 7.66
C GLY A 15 23.06 2.51 6.61
N ILE A 16 23.11 1.34 5.95
CA ILE A 16 22.17 0.94 4.91
C ILE A 16 20.80 0.71 5.54
N ARG A 17 19.74 1.20 4.88
CA ARG A 17 18.34 0.98 5.29
C ARG A 17 17.49 0.58 4.08
N MET A 18 17.23 -0.71 3.97
CA MET A 18 16.42 -1.33 2.90
C MET A 18 15.07 -1.77 3.48
N VAL A 19 14.27 -0.80 3.94
CA VAL A 19 12.97 -1.06 4.57
C VAL A 19 11.85 -1.19 3.52
N GLU A 20 11.98 -0.44 2.42
CA GLU A 20 11.08 -0.42 1.28
C GLU A 20 11.83 -0.05 0.01
N PHE A 21 11.22 -0.27 -1.16
CA PHE A 21 11.74 0.29 -2.40
C PHE A 21 11.73 1.83 -2.32
N PRO A 22 12.82 2.53 -2.68
CA PRO A 22 13.01 3.93 -2.32
C PRO A 22 12.25 4.93 -3.22
N PHE A 23 11.00 4.65 -3.64
CA PHE A 23 10.19 5.58 -4.42
C PHE A 23 9.97 6.91 -3.70
N TYR A 24 9.51 6.84 -2.45
CA TYR A 24 9.24 8.00 -1.62
C TYR A 24 10.51 8.81 -1.35
N ASN A 25 11.62 8.12 -1.06
CA ASN A 25 12.90 8.74 -0.75
C ASN A 25 13.51 9.41 -1.99
N ALA A 26 13.48 8.74 -3.15
CA ALA A 26 13.98 9.28 -4.41
C ALA A 26 13.18 10.51 -4.85
N LEU A 27 11.85 10.47 -4.75
CA LEU A 27 11.02 11.62 -5.12
C LEU A 27 11.32 12.84 -4.23
N ASN A 28 11.47 12.63 -2.92
CA ASN A 28 11.88 13.67 -1.98
C ASN A 28 13.25 14.25 -2.32
N ALA A 29 14.24 13.40 -2.60
CA ALA A 29 15.59 13.85 -2.95
C ALA A 29 15.61 14.67 -4.24
N ILE A 30 14.85 14.25 -5.27
CA ILE A 30 14.74 14.98 -6.54
C ILE A 30 14.10 16.35 -6.33
N LEU A 31 12.99 16.42 -5.60
CA LEU A 31 12.27 17.68 -5.38
C LEU A 31 13.07 18.65 -4.51
N ALA A 32 13.64 18.17 -3.41
CA ALA A 32 14.48 19.00 -2.54
C ALA A 32 15.79 19.44 -3.22
N GLY A 33 16.35 18.61 -4.11
CA GLY A 33 17.55 18.94 -4.89
C GLY A 33 17.28 19.94 -6.01
N THR A 34 16.07 19.92 -6.60
CA THR A 34 15.67 20.83 -7.69
C THR A 34 15.14 22.15 -7.15
N PHE A 35 14.41 22.13 -6.04
CA PHE A 35 13.78 23.31 -5.43
C PHE A 35 14.34 23.54 -4.02
N THR A 36 15.54 24.13 -3.97
CA THR A 36 16.30 24.34 -2.72
C THR A 36 15.72 25.42 -1.81
N ASN A 37 14.76 26.22 -2.28
CA ASN A 37 14.08 27.25 -1.48
C ASN A 37 13.12 26.68 -0.42
N ILE A 38 12.80 25.39 -0.50
CA ILE A 38 11.87 24.69 0.40
C ILE A 38 12.63 23.56 1.07
N SER A 39 12.45 23.40 2.39
CA SER A 39 13.13 22.34 3.13
C SER A 39 12.66 20.93 2.71
N LEU A 40 13.55 19.95 2.83
CA LEU A 40 13.25 18.54 2.57
C LEU A 40 12.02 18.05 3.36
N GLU A 41 11.88 18.50 4.60
CA GLU A 41 10.76 18.15 5.48
C GLU A 41 9.42 18.63 4.90
N VAL A 42 9.38 19.86 4.37
CA VAL A 42 8.16 20.42 3.77
C VAL A 42 7.81 19.66 2.50
N TRP A 43 8.79 19.36 1.63
CA TRP A 43 8.56 18.53 0.44
C TRP A 43 7.99 17.15 0.81
N ALA A 44 8.56 16.50 1.82
CA ALA A 44 8.10 15.19 2.26
C ALA A 44 6.65 15.21 2.76
N ARG A 45 6.28 16.22 3.55
CA ARG A 45 4.89 16.41 3.99
C ARG A 45 3.95 16.69 2.82
N LEU A 46 4.35 17.52 1.86
CA LEU A 46 3.55 17.83 0.67
C LEU A 46 3.29 16.59 -0.19
N ILE A 47 4.28 15.72 -0.37
CA ILE A 47 4.11 14.44 -1.07
C ILE A 47 3.10 13.56 -0.33
N THR A 48 3.23 13.43 0.99
CA THR A 48 2.31 12.63 1.80
C THR A 48 0.87 13.15 1.71
N ILE A 49 0.67 14.46 1.83
CA ILE A 49 -0.64 15.12 1.66
C ILE A 49 -1.21 14.86 0.26
N SER A 50 -0.38 15.00 -0.77
CA SER A 50 -0.78 14.73 -2.16
C SER A 50 -1.24 13.29 -2.35
N CYS A 51 -0.51 12.32 -1.76
CA CYS A 51 -0.89 10.90 -1.80
C CYS A 51 -2.25 10.67 -1.14
N ALA A 52 -2.53 11.32 0.00
CA ALA A 52 -3.82 11.20 0.67
C ALA A 52 -4.96 11.83 -0.15
N ILE A 53 -4.76 13.00 -0.77
CA ILE A 53 -5.77 13.62 -1.63
C ILE A 53 -6.09 12.72 -2.83
N ILE A 54 -5.07 12.17 -3.48
CA ILE A 54 -5.26 11.24 -4.61
C ILE A 54 -6.01 9.98 -4.14
N THR A 55 -5.65 9.43 -2.98
CA THR A 55 -6.35 8.30 -2.38
C THR A 55 -7.83 8.61 -2.15
N ALA A 56 -8.14 9.75 -1.54
CA ALA A 56 -9.51 10.19 -1.29
C ALA A 56 -10.32 10.32 -2.58
N PHE A 57 -9.72 10.89 -3.63
CA PHE A 57 -10.35 11.01 -4.95
C PHE A 57 -10.72 9.64 -5.54
N PHE A 58 -9.78 8.68 -5.54
CA PHE A 58 -10.06 7.35 -6.08
C PHE A 58 -11.01 6.54 -5.20
N LEU A 59 -10.99 6.71 -3.87
CA LEU A 59 -11.99 6.15 -2.97
C LEU A 59 -13.39 6.70 -3.27
N TYR A 60 -13.51 8.01 -3.53
CA TYR A 60 -14.76 8.61 -4.00
C TYR A 60 -15.23 7.96 -5.30
N LEU A 61 -14.34 7.76 -6.28
CA LEU A 61 -14.70 7.12 -7.55
C LEU A 61 -15.17 5.67 -7.36
N ILE A 62 -14.50 4.90 -6.50
CA ILE A 62 -14.91 3.53 -6.15
C ILE A 62 -16.28 3.54 -5.48
N GLY A 63 -16.46 4.35 -4.43
CA GLY A 63 -17.73 4.43 -3.68
C GLY A 63 -18.88 4.89 -4.57
N LYS A 64 -18.64 5.93 -5.40
CA LYS A 64 -19.58 6.40 -6.42
C LYS A 64 -19.99 5.29 -7.37
N ARG A 65 -19.03 4.48 -7.81
CA ARG A 65 -19.27 3.41 -8.78
C ARG A 65 -20.08 2.26 -8.18
N VAL A 66 -19.86 1.92 -6.90
CA VAL A 66 -20.47 0.75 -6.27
C VAL A 66 -21.83 1.08 -5.64
N LEU A 67 -21.96 2.23 -4.97
CA LEU A 67 -23.12 2.57 -4.13
C LEU A 67 -23.74 3.95 -4.44
N GLY A 68 -23.18 4.70 -5.40
CA GLY A 68 -23.69 6.01 -5.81
C GLY A 68 -22.96 7.20 -5.18
N THR A 69 -23.27 8.42 -5.65
CA THR A 69 -22.51 9.65 -5.38
C THR A 69 -22.34 9.93 -3.89
N TRP A 70 -23.41 9.83 -3.10
CA TRP A 70 -23.37 10.08 -1.65
C TRP A 70 -22.45 9.12 -0.91
N ALA A 71 -22.48 7.82 -1.25
CA ALA A 71 -21.58 6.85 -0.67
C ALA A 71 -20.12 7.17 -1.03
N GLY A 72 -19.84 7.57 -2.27
CA GLY A 72 -18.51 8.05 -2.65
C GLY A 72 -18.02 9.25 -1.82
N LEU A 73 -18.89 10.26 -1.65
CA LEU A 73 -18.56 11.45 -0.87
C LEU A 73 -18.30 11.11 0.59
N LEU A 74 -19.15 10.27 1.20
CA LEU A 74 -18.97 9.81 2.57
C LEU A 74 -17.67 9.00 2.73
N THR A 75 -17.34 8.12 1.79
CA THR A 75 -16.07 7.37 1.83
C THR A 75 -14.86 8.30 1.83
N ALA A 76 -14.83 9.30 0.95
CA ALA A 76 -13.73 10.27 0.91
C ALA A 76 -13.68 11.14 2.16
N PHE A 77 -14.85 11.59 2.66
CA PHE A 77 -14.98 12.36 3.89
C PHE A 77 -14.41 11.60 5.09
N PHE A 78 -14.87 10.37 5.33
CA PHE A 78 -14.37 9.56 6.43
C PHE A 78 -12.87 9.26 6.28
N TYR A 79 -12.42 8.89 5.09
CA TYR A 79 -11.00 8.65 4.86
C TYR A 79 -10.15 9.89 5.22
N LEU A 80 -10.54 11.09 4.80
CA LEU A 80 -9.76 12.31 5.05
C LEU A 80 -9.77 12.75 6.53
N LEU A 81 -10.86 12.50 7.25
CA LEU A 81 -11.10 13.09 8.56
C LEU A 81 -10.93 12.13 9.75
N ILE A 82 -10.82 10.82 9.53
CA ILE A 82 -10.52 9.91 10.65
C ILE A 82 -9.16 10.26 11.28
N PRO A 83 -9.04 10.23 12.62
CA PRO A 83 -7.81 10.61 13.34
C PRO A 83 -6.56 9.93 12.80
N TYR A 84 -6.68 8.66 12.43
CA TYR A 84 -5.61 7.88 11.84
C TYR A 84 -5.04 8.50 10.58
N ASN A 85 -5.89 8.90 9.63
CA ASN A 85 -5.40 9.46 8.38
C ASN A 85 -4.88 10.89 8.57
N ILE A 86 -5.45 11.66 9.50
CA ILE A 86 -4.91 12.97 9.90
C ILE A 86 -3.51 12.82 10.49
N TYR A 87 -3.25 11.78 11.27
CA TYR A 87 -1.92 11.49 11.77
C TYR A 87 -0.97 11.12 10.61
N PHE A 88 -1.34 10.14 9.77
CA PHE A 88 -0.46 9.65 8.70
C PHE A 88 -0.16 10.68 7.61
N THR A 89 -1.03 11.68 7.41
CA THR A 89 -0.76 12.79 6.49
C THR A 89 0.29 13.78 7.00
N ARG A 90 0.61 13.76 8.30
CA ARG A 90 1.58 14.66 8.95
C ARG A 90 2.94 14.02 9.19
N VAL A 91 3.05 12.70 9.02
CA VAL A 91 4.30 11.97 9.22
C VAL A 91 4.99 11.73 7.87
N ILE A 92 6.32 11.83 7.88
CA ILE A 92 7.18 11.57 6.73
C ILE A 92 7.39 10.05 6.62
N LEU A 93 6.42 9.40 5.98
CA LEU A 93 6.40 7.95 5.79
C LEU A 93 5.94 7.60 4.37
N PRO A 94 6.43 6.50 3.79
CA PRO A 94 6.00 6.01 2.48
C PRO A 94 4.63 5.32 2.52
N ASP A 95 4.10 4.99 3.71
CA ASP A 95 2.86 4.21 3.86
C ASP A 95 1.65 4.83 3.13
N PRO A 96 1.39 6.16 3.20
CA PRO A 96 0.30 6.77 2.43
C PRO A 96 0.46 6.66 0.91
N MET A 97 1.71 6.65 0.40
CA MET A 97 1.99 6.42 -1.01
C MET A 97 1.66 4.97 -1.41
N GLY A 98 1.97 4.00 -0.55
CA GLY A 98 1.59 2.61 -0.76
C GLY A 98 0.06 2.39 -0.79
N VAL A 99 -0.67 3.07 0.10
CA VAL A 99 -2.15 3.06 0.11
C VAL A 99 -2.70 3.68 -1.17
N MET A 100 -2.17 4.83 -1.59
CA MET A 100 -2.55 5.47 -2.85
C MET A 100 -2.38 4.50 -4.03
N PHE A 101 -1.22 3.83 -4.14
CA PHE A 101 -0.98 2.86 -5.21
C PHE A 101 -1.97 1.69 -5.17
N GLY A 102 -2.27 1.13 -3.99
CA GLY A 102 -3.25 0.07 -3.84
C GLY A 102 -4.66 0.49 -4.26
N VAL A 103 -5.11 1.68 -3.85
CA VAL A 103 -6.45 2.20 -4.19
C VAL A 103 -6.56 2.54 -5.69
N VAL A 104 -5.54 3.16 -6.29
CA VAL A 104 -5.51 3.42 -7.73
C VAL A 104 -5.55 2.12 -8.53
N SER A 105 -4.81 1.10 -8.06
CA SER A 105 -4.83 -0.23 -8.68
C SER A 105 -6.21 -0.85 -8.65
N LEU A 106 -6.87 -0.83 -7.49
CA LEU A 106 -8.21 -1.37 -7.29
C LEU A 106 -9.25 -0.65 -8.15
N TRP A 107 -9.22 0.69 -8.17
CA TRP A 107 -10.10 1.49 -9.02
C TRP A 107 -9.89 1.16 -10.51
N SER A 108 -8.63 1.10 -10.95
CA SER A 108 -8.31 0.79 -12.35
C SER A 108 -8.81 -0.59 -12.74
N PHE A 109 -8.67 -1.59 -11.86
CA PHE A 109 -9.21 -2.93 -12.09
C PHE A 109 -10.74 -2.93 -12.14
N LEU A 110 -11.40 -2.20 -11.24
CA LEU A 110 -12.85 -2.03 -11.22
C LEU A 110 -13.35 -1.44 -12.55
N GLU A 111 -12.72 -0.39 -13.06
CA GLU A 111 -13.09 0.21 -14.35
C GLU A 111 -12.76 -0.70 -15.54
N PHE A 112 -11.66 -1.45 -15.48
CA PHE A 112 -11.34 -2.48 -16.45
C PHE A 112 -12.44 -3.55 -16.50
N THR A 113 -13.01 -3.93 -15.35
CA THR A 113 -14.04 -4.96 -15.33
C THR A 113 -15.29 -4.60 -16.14
N ARG A 114 -15.54 -3.29 -16.33
CA ARG A 114 -16.72 -2.76 -17.02
C ARG A 114 -16.45 -2.33 -18.46
N SER A 115 -15.27 -1.76 -18.71
CA SER A 115 -14.96 -1.14 -20.01
C SER A 115 -14.11 -2.00 -20.93
N ASP A 116 -13.50 -3.08 -20.42
CA ASP A 116 -12.57 -3.97 -21.13
C ASP A 116 -11.34 -3.26 -21.75
N LYS A 117 -11.10 -2.00 -21.38
CA LYS A 117 -9.97 -1.22 -21.87
C LYS A 117 -8.65 -1.75 -21.28
N LYS A 118 -7.78 -2.29 -22.13
CA LYS A 118 -6.51 -2.92 -21.72
C LYS A 118 -5.59 -2.01 -20.91
N TYR A 119 -5.57 -0.70 -21.19
CA TYR A 119 -4.71 0.21 -20.44
C TYR A 119 -5.07 0.24 -18.95
N LEU A 120 -6.35 0.09 -18.57
CA LEU A 120 -6.77 0.05 -17.17
C LEU A 120 -6.27 -1.21 -16.45
N LEU A 121 -6.20 -2.34 -17.15
CA LEU A 121 -5.61 -3.58 -16.61
C LEU A 121 -4.11 -3.39 -16.37
N ILE A 122 -3.41 -2.77 -17.32
CA ILE A 122 -1.98 -2.47 -17.22
C ILE A 122 -1.72 -1.47 -16.08
N THR A 123 -2.50 -0.39 -15.99
CA THR A 123 -2.44 0.57 -14.90
C THR A 123 -2.68 -0.12 -13.55
N SER A 124 -3.68 -0.99 -13.45
CA SER A 124 -3.91 -1.78 -12.23
C SER A 124 -2.69 -2.61 -11.84
N ALA A 125 -2.08 -3.34 -12.79
CA ALA A 125 -0.93 -4.19 -12.52
C ALA A 125 0.29 -3.39 -12.06
N ILE A 126 0.62 -2.29 -12.76
CA ILE A 126 1.77 -1.43 -12.45
C ILE A 126 1.61 -0.80 -11.07
N PHE A 127 0.46 -0.18 -10.79
CA PHE A 127 0.22 0.45 -9.50
C PHE A 127 0.21 -0.59 -8.37
N PHE A 128 -0.28 -1.82 -8.62
CA PHE A 128 -0.20 -2.85 -7.59
C PHE A 128 1.23 -3.30 -7.32
N ALA A 129 2.05 -3.46 -8.36
CA ALA A 129 3.47 -3.74 -8.22
C ALA A 129 4.18 -2.69 -7.36
N MET A 130 3.89 -1.40 -7.63
CA MET A 130 4.42 -0.29 -6.85
C MET A 130 3.97 -0.34 -5.38
N ALA A 131 2.70 -0.70 -5.11
CA ALA A 131 2.23 -0.88 -3.74
C ALA A 131 3.00 -2.00 -3.00
N LEU A 132 3.21 -3.15 -3.63
CA LEU A 132 3.97 -4.26 -3.03
C LEU A 132 5.44 -3.92 -2.79
N LEU A 133 6.03 -3.10 -3.66
CA LEU A 133 7.39 -2.58 -3.50
C LEU A 133 7.52 -1.62 -2.29
N ILE A 134 6.45 -0.89 -1.95
CA ILE A 134 6.40 -0.09 -0.70
C ILE A 134 6.29 -1.02 0.51
N LYS A 135 5.27 -1.87 0.61
CA LYS A 135 5.12 -2.82 1.72
C LYS A 135 4.46 -4.14 1.28
N PRO A 136 4.98 -5.32 1.69
CA PRO A 136 4.39 -6.61 1.32
C PRO A 136 2.94 -6.79 1.77
N TYR A 137 2.57 -6.23 2.93
CA TYR A 137 1.22 -6.39 3.46
C TYR A 137 0.15 -5.68 2.61
N LEU A 138 0.53 -4.76 1.70
CA LEU A 138 -0.41 -4.18 0.74
C LEU A 138 -0.93 -5.22 -0.26
N GLY A 139 -0.38 -6.45 -0.26
CA GLY A 139 -0.97 -7.60 -0.95
C GLY A 139 -2.42 -7.91 -0.55
N PHE A 140 -2.93 -7.39 0.58
CA PHE A 140 -4.35 -7.48 0.94
C PHE A 140 -5.29 -6.89 -0.13
N TYR A 141 -4.86 -5.92 -0.94
CA TYR A 141 -5.64 -5.41 -2.08
C TYR A 141 -5.89 -6.46 -3.17
N LEU A 142 -5.17 -7.59 -3.16
CA LEU A 142 -5.41 -8.69 -4.10
C LEU A 142 -6.79 -9.35 -3.88
N PHE A 143 -7.30 -9.38 -2.64
CA PHE A 143 -8.59 -10.00 -2.34
C PHE A 143 -9.76 -9.37 -3.11
N PRO A 144 -9.99 -8.05 -3.05
CA PRO A 144 -11.05 -7.43 -3.86
C PRO A 144 -10.78 -7.54 -5.36
N ILE A 145 -9.51 -7.53 -5.82
CA ILE A 145 -9.17 -7.74 -7.23
C ILE A 145 -9.58 -9.16 -7.70
N ILE A 146 -9.25 -10.18 -6.92
CA ILE A 146 -9.66 -11.57 -7.18
C ILE A 146 -11.19 -11.65 -7.22
N TYR A 147 -11.89 -11.05 -6.25
CA TYR A 147 -13.34 -11.02 -6.22
C TYR A 147 -13.93 -10.38 -7.49
N LEU A 148 -13.41 -9.23 -7.92
CA LEU A 148 -13.86 -8.56 -9.15
C LEU A 148 -13.57 -9.39 -10.40
N ALA A 149 -12.43 -10.08 -10.45
CA ALA A 149 -12.05 -10.95 -11.56
C ALA A 149 -12.97 -12.17 -11.65
N LEU A 150 -13.26 -12.80 -10.51
CA LEU A 150 -14.20 -13.91 -10.41
C LEU A 150 -15.62 -13.48 -10.78
N LYS A 151 -16.06 -12.30 -10.36
CA LYS A 151 -17.37 -11.73 -10.73
C LYS A 151 -17.49 -11.48 -12.23
N LYS A 152 -16.42 -11.01 -12.88
CA LYS A 152 -16.42 -10.72 -14.32
C LYS A 152 -16.40 -11.98 -15.19
N TYR A 153 -15.49 -12.90 -14.92
CA TYR A 153 -15.21 -14.03 -15.82
C TYR A 153 -15.82 -15.36 -15.35
N GLY A 154 -16.22 -15.47 -14.07
CA GLY A 154 -16.67 -16.71 -13.46
C GLY A 154 -15.54 -17.67 -13.13
N MET A 155 -15.67 -18.43 -12.03
CA MET A 155 -14.63 -19.35 -11.54
C MET A 155 -14.19 -20.39 -12.58
N LYS A 156 -15.15 -20.97 -13.32
CA LYS A 156 -14.87 -22.04 -14.32
C LYS A 156 -13.97 -21.55 -15.47
N SER A 157 -14.05 -20.27 -15.83
CA SER A 157 -13.30 -19.70 -16.95
C SER A 157 -11.80 -19.66 -16.70
N PHE A 158 -11.38 -19.54 -15.44
CA PHE A 158 -9.96 -19.54 -15.04
C PHE A 158 -9.27 -20.89 -15.23
N PHE A 159 -10.02 -21.96 -15.50
CA PHE A 159 -9.46 -23.30 -15.78
C PHE A 159 -9.62 -23.74 -17.23
N LYS A 160 -10.52 -23.09 -18.00
CA LYS A 160 -10.85 -23.51 -19.38
C LYS A 160 -10.36 -22.52 -20.43
N ASN A 161 -10.34 -21.23 -20.12
CA ASN A 161 -10.02 -20.20 -21.11
C ASN A 161 -8.52 -19.88 -21.10
N LYS A 162 -7.78 -20.45 -22.06
CA LYS A 162 -6.34 -20.24 -22.22
C LYS A 162 -5.94 -18.75 -22.26
N LYS A 163 -6.71 -17.91 -22.94
CA LYS A 163 -6.42 -16.46 -23.05
C LYS A 163 -6.56 -15.76 -21.71
N LEU A 164 -7.56 -16.12 -20.91
CA LEU A 164 -7.74 -15.58 -19.55
C LEU A 164 -6.63 -16.06 -18.61
N ILE A 165 -6.24 -17.33 -18.71
CA ILE A 165 -5.13 -17.90 -17.92
C ILE A 165 -3.84 -17.15 -18.22
N ILE A 166 -3.48 -17.01 -19.50
CA ILE A 166 -2.28 -16.30 -19.93
C ILE A 166 -2.34 -14.83 -19.48
N GLY A 167 -3.47 -14.15 -19.67
CA GLY A 167 -3.66 -12.77 -19.20
C GLY A 167 -3.50 -12.62 -17.69
N THR A 168 -3.98 -13.60 -16.92
CA THR A 168 -3.84 -13.63 -15.45
C THR A 168 -2.38 -13.85 -15.05
N ILE A 169 -1.68 -14.77 -15.70
CA ILE A 169 -0.25 -15.02 -15.46
C ILE A 169 0.56 -13.75 -15.77
N ILE A 170 0.29 -13.08 -16.89
CA ILE A 170 0.96 -11.82 -17.24
C ILE A 170 0.68 -10.73 -16.19
N TYR A 171 -0.58 -10.59 -15.77
CA TYR A 171 -0.95 -9.62 -14.72
C TYR A 171 -0.19 -9.89 -13.42
N LEU A 172 -0.19 -11.14 -12.95
CA LEU A 172 0.52 -11.55 -11.74
C LEU A 172 2.04 -11.40 -11.88
N ALA A 173 2.60 -11.66 -13.06
CA ALA A 173 4.01 -11.46 -13.34
C ALA A 173 4.37 -9.97 -13.20
N VAL A 174 3.60 -9.07 -13.81
CA VAL A 174 3.82 -7.61 -13.67
C VAL A 174 3.71 -7.17 -12.20
N VAL A 175 2.80 -7.74 -11.43
CA VAL A 175 2.60 -7.40 -10.01
C VAL A 175 3.74 -7.91 -9.13
N PHE A 176 4.13 -9.18 -9.27
CA PHE A 176 5.00 -9.86 -8.31
C PHE A 176 6.47 -9.94 -8.72
N VAL A 177 6.79 -9.95 -10.02
CA VAL A 177 8.18 -10.05 -10.47
C VAL A 177 9.02 -8.86 -9.98
N PRO A 178 8.58 -7.59 -10.08
CA PRO A 178 9.35 -6.46 -9.55
C PRO A 178 9.61 -6.59 -8.05
N PHE A 179 8.61 -7.02 -7.29
CA PHE A 179 8.73 -7.29 -5.86
C PHE A 179 9.79 -8.34 -5.57
N PHE A 180 9.75 -9.51 -6.23
CA PHE A 180 10.73 -10.56 -5.99
C PHE A 180 12.14 -10.20 -6.46
N ILE A 181 12.29 -9.46 -7.56
CA ILE A 181 13.57 -8.93 -8.01
C ILE A 181 14.17 -8.01 -6.93
N TRP A 182 13.36 -7.09 -6.41
CA TRP A 182 13.79 -6.20 -5.32
C TRP A 182 14.18 -6.99 -4.07
N ARG A 183 13.38 -7.99 -3.66
CA ARG A 183 13.68 -8.86 -2.52
C ARG A 183 15.00 -9.63 -2.69
N GLY A 184 15.26 -10.13 -3.89
CA GLY A 184 16.53 -10.81 -4.21
C GLY A 184 17.73 -9.86 -4.20
N TRP A 185 17.53 -8.58 -4.58
CA TRP A 185 18.58 -7.58 -4.57
C TRP A 185 18.89 -7.08 -3.15
N GLU A 186 17.87 -6.71 -2.37
CA GLU A 186 18.08 -6.19 -1.00
C GLU A 186 18.67 -7.24 -0.06
N ALA A 187 18.41 -8.54 -0.31
CA ALA A 187 18.95 -9.65 0.47
C ALA A 187 20.50 -9.72 0.47
N LYS A 188 21.17 -8.99 -0.42
CA LYS A 188 22.63 -8.82 -0.42
C LYS A 188 23.13 -7.92 0.71
N PHE A 189 22.25 -7.15 1.35
CA PHE A 189 22.53 -6.20 2.42
C PHE A 189 21.68 -6.53 3.67
N PRO A 190 21.83 -7.73 4.27
CA PRO A 190 20.99 -8.17 5.38
C PRO A 190 21.04 -7.24 6.59
N GLU A 191 22.17 -6.54 6.81
CA GLU A 191 22.35 -5.54 7.86
C GLU A 191 21.36 -4.36 7.77
N GLY A 192 20.90 -4.05 6.55
CA GLY A 192 19.95 -2.98 6.28
C GLY A 192 18.49 -3.41 6.29
N ILE A 193 18.19 -4.70 6.50
CA ILE A 193 16.83 -5.24 6.52
C ILE A 193 16.36 -5.40 7.98
N PRO A 194 15.30 -4.69 8.40
CA PRO A 194 14.78 -4.84 9.76
C PRO A 194 14.22 -6.24 10.04
N PHE A 195 14.37 -6.71 11.28
CA PHE A 195 13.77 -7.95 11.74
C PHE A 195 12.24 -7.89 11.61
N TYR A 196 11.64 -8.90 10.99
CA TYR A 196 10.20 -8.93 10.68
C TYR A 196 9.43 -10.08 11.34
N LYS A 197 10.10 -11.13 11.84
CA LYS A 197 9.41 -12.32 12.39
C LYS A 197 8.52 -11.98 13.58
N TRP A 198 8.86 -10.95 14.33
CA TRP A 198 8.05 -10.46 15.45
C TRP A 198 6.63 -10.06 15.04
N ALA A 199 6.42 -9.56 13.81
CA ALA A 199 5.12 -9.16 13.30
C ALA A 199 4.15 -10.35 13.13
N PHE A 200 4.67 -11.57 13.03
CA PHE A 200 3.87 -12.77 12.83
C PHE A 200 3.31 -13.38 14.12
N ASN A 201 4.05 -13.44 15.23
CA ASN A 201 3.49 -13.80 16.54
C ASN A 201 4.54 -13.62 17.65
N GLY A 202 5.42 -12.62 17.55
CA GLY A 202 6.59 -12.50 18.43
C GLY A 202 6.26 -12.39 19.92
N ASN A 203 5.07 -11.87 20.24
CA ASN A 203 4.54 -11.71 21.58
C ASN A 203 3.57 -12.82 22.01
N LEU A 204 3.36 -13.85 21.17
CA LEU A 204 2.53 -15.01 21.45
C LEU A 204 1.08 -14.69 21.89
N ILE A 205 0.51 -13.58 21.40
CA ILE A 205 -0.85 -13.18 21.74
C ILE A 205 -1.90 -13.66 20.73
N ARG A 206 -1.52 -14.05 19.50
CA ARG A 206 -2.51 -14.34 18.44
C ARG A 206 -3.54 -15.38 18.88
N PHE A 207 -4.81 -15.08 18.58
CA PHE A 207 -5.98 -15.88 18.96
C PHE A 207 -6.24 -16.03 20.47
N LYS A 208 -5.55 -15.26 21.33
CA LYS A 208 -5.89 -15.11 22.76
C LYS A 208 -6.82 -13.90 22.97
N PRO A 209 -7.51 -13.79 24.12
CA PRO A 209 -8.34 -12.62 24.44
C PRO A 209 -7.59 -11.27 24.27
N SER A 210 -6.29 -11.25 24.61
CA SER A 210 -5.44 -10.07 24.42
C SER A 210 -5.26 -9.65 22.96
N TRP A 211 -5.29 -10.59 22.01
CA TRP A 211 -5.25 -10.26 20.57
C TRP A 211 -6.53 -9.61 20.09
N TRP A 212 -7.69 -10.08 20.58
CA TRP A 212 -8.97 -9.45 20.26
C TRP A 212 -9.08 -8.06 20.86
N TYR A 213 -8.67 -7.88 22.12
CA TYR A 213 -8.57 -6.56 22.74
C TYR A 213 -7.62 -5.64 21.96
N TRP A 214 -6.48 -6.15 21.52
CA TRP A 214 -5.53 -5.38 20.73
C TRP A 214 -6.11 -4.95 19.37
N ILE A 215 -6.88 -5.80 18.68
CA ILE A 215 -7.53 -5.42 17.41
C ILE A 215 -8.66 -4.40 17.66
N PHE A 216 -9.58 -4.69 18.57
CA PHE A 216 -10.81 -3.91 18.71
C PHE A 216 -10.65 -2.70 19.63
N GLY A 217 -10.01 -2.87 20.78
CA GLY A 217 -9.75 -1.78 21.73
C GLY A 217 -8.63 -0.87 21.23
N GLU A 218 -7.44 -1.41 21.02
CA GLU A 218 -6.25 -0.59 20.69
C GLU A 218 -6.24 -0.10 19.23
N ARG A 219 -6.35 -1.02 18.26
CA ARG A 219 -6.23 -0.65 16.85
C ARG A 219 -7.46 0.10 16.35
N LEU A 220 -8.65 -0.48 16.47
CA LEU A 220 -9.87 0.13 15.94
C LEU A 220 -10.37 1.26 16.82
N GLY A 221 -10.52 1.04 18.13
CA GLY A 221 -11.00 2.04 19.07
C GLY A 221 -10.03 3.21 19.21
N HIS A 222 -8.84 2.99 19.78
CA HIS A 222 -7.95 4.09 20.12
C HIS A 222 -7.21 4.70 18.93
N LEU A 223 -6.63 3.89 18.04
CA LEU A 223 -5.77 4.40 16.97
C LEU A 223 -6.54 4.84 15.73
N ILE A 224 -7.57 4.08 15.30
CA ILE A 224 -8.29 4.38 14.06
C ILE A 224 -9.38 5.45 14.28
N LEU A 225 -10.23 5.25 15.29
CA LEU A 225 -11.38 6.09 15.58
C LEU A 225 -11.10 7.19 16.61
N GLY A 226 -9.97 7.16 17.30
CA GLY A 226 -9.70 8.02 18.45
C GLY A 226 -10.38 7.52 19.72
N SER A 227 -9.81 7.81 20.90
CA SER A 227 -10.28 7.32 22.21
C SER A 227 -11.73 7.70 22.57
N LEU A 228 -12.37 8.62 21.83
CA LEU A 228 -13.76 9.03 22.01
C LEU A 228 -14.65 8.71 20.78
N GLY A 229 -14.15 7.97 19.79
CA GLY A 229 -14.91 7.59 18.60
C GLY A 229 -15.11 8.68 17.55
N MET A 230 -14.33 9.77 17.62
CA MET A 230 -14.21 10.83 16.61
C MET A 230 -12.76 11.29 16.47
#